data_AF-A0AAW4IE34-F1
#
_entry.id   AF-A0AAW4IE34-F1
#
_cell.length_a   1.000
_cell.length_b   1.000
_cell.length_c   1.000
_cell.angle_alpha   90.00
_cell.angle_beta   90.00
_cell.angle_gamma   90.00
#
_symmetry.space_group_name_H-M   'P 1'
#
loop_
_entity.id
_entity.type
_entity.pdbx_description
1 polymer ?
#
loop_
_entity_poly.entity_id
_entity_poly.type
_entity_poly.pdbx_seq_one_letter_code
_entity_poly.pdbx_strand_id
1 'polypeptide(L)'
;MFIEAADFTDYEAIICRKDHWREVFQGRFKRQESVRESFQRLYPIRLAAMHARFVTKEDELYLAAEGMRLLSAISGRSPQNTGN
;
A
#
# COMPACT_ATOMS: atom_id res chain seq x y z
N MET A 1 -17.89 20.62 5.83
CA MET A 1 -17.13 19.99 4.72
C MET A 1 -16.27 18.90 5.36
N PHE A 2 -16.78 17.68 5.43
CA PHE A 2 -15.99 16.55 5.92
C PHE A 2 -15.04 16.15 4.80
N ILE A 3 -13.76 16.48 4.92
CA ILE A 3 -12.73 15.74 4.19
C ILE A 3 -12.61 14.44 4.97
N GLU A 4 -13.45 13.46 4.65
CA GLU A 4 -13.21 12.09 5.11
C GLU A 4 -11.89 11.67 4.46
N ALA A 5 -10.83 11.69 5.27
CA ALA A 5 -9.50 11.36 4.80
C ALA A 5 -9.45 9.85 4.58
N ALA A 6 -9.84 9.41 3.38
CA ALA A 6 -9.75 8.02 2.96
C ALA A 6 -8.43 7.41 3.45
N ASP A 7 -8.52 6.31 4.19
CA ASP A 7 -7.37 5.65 4.77
C ASP A 7 -7.05 4.34 4.04
N PHE A 8 -6.05 3.61 4.53
CA PHE A 8 -5.60 2.39 3.89
C PHE A 8 -6.66 1.28 3.87
N THR A 9 -7.63 1.30 4.79
CA THR A 9 -8.75 0.36 4.81
C THR A 9 -9.76 0.66 3.69
N ASP A 10 -9.99 1.94 3.39
CA ASP A 10 -10.82 2.35 2.25
C ASP A 10 -10.18 1.92 0.91
N TYR A 11 -8.87 2.14 0.77
CA TYR A 11 -8.13 1.69 -0.41
C TYR A 11 -8.08 0.18 -0.51
N GLU A 12 -7.89 -0.54 0.60
CA GLU A 12 -7.98 -1.99 0.63
C GLU A 12 -9.34 -2.45 0.13
N ALA A 13 -10.44 -1.90 0.67
CA ALA A 13 -11.80 -2.27 0.30
C ALA A 13 -12.07 -2.04 -1.20
N ILE A 14 -11.58 -0.93 -1.76
CA ILE A 14 -11.71 -0.62 -3.19
C ILE A 14 -10.87 -1.58 -4.03
N ILE A 15 -9.59 -1.73 -3.73
CA ILE A 15 -8.65 -2.54 -4.53
C ILE A 15 -8.99 -4.03 -4.46
N CYS A 16 -9.38 -4.49 -3.27
CA CYS A 16 -9.71 -5.88 -2.99
C CYS A 16 -11.17 -6.25 -3.34
N ARG A 17 -11.98 -5.32 -3.83
CA ARG A 17 -13.32 -5.66 -4.31
C ARG A 17 -13.21 -6.63 -5.48
N LYS A 18 -14.03 -7.69 -5.49
CA LYS A 18 -13.87 -8.84 -6.41
C LYS A 18 -13.86 -8.45 -7.89
N ASP A 19 -14.77 -7.55 -8.28
CA ASP A 19 -14.91 -6.97 -9.61
C ASP A 19 -13.70 -6.10 -9.96
N HIS A 20 -13.38 -5.12 -9.11
CA HIS A 20 -12.22 -4.24 -9.28
C HIS A 20 -10.90 -5.00 -9.39
N TRP A 21 -10.73 -6.01 -8.53
CA TRP A 21 -9.55 -6.86 -8.54
C TRP A 21 -9.39 -7.53 -9.90
N ARG A 22 -10.42 -8.24 -10.37
CA ARG A 22 -10.39 -8.96 -11.63
C ARG A 22 -10.19 -8.03 -12.83
N GLU A 23 -10.84 -6.87 -12.83
CA GLU A 23 -10.90 -6.00 -14.00
C GLU A 23 -9.71 -5.03 -14.10
N VAL A 24 -9.17 -4.56 -12.98
CA VAL A 24 -8.21 -3.43 -12.96
C VAL A 24 -6.90 -3.78 -12.26
N PHE A 25 -6.96 -4.49 -11.14
CA PHE A 25 -5.82 -4.57 -10.21
C PHE A 25 -5.02 -5.86 -10.30
N GLN A 26 -5.62 -7.00 -10.66
CA GLN A 26 -4.95 -8.30 -10.77
C GLN A 26 -3.77 -8.27 -11.77
N GLY A 27 -3.86 -7.47 -12.83
CA GLY A 27 -2.77 -7.33 -13.81
C GLY A 27 -1.55 -6.58 -13.28
N ARG A 28 -1.72 -5.74 -12.24
CA ARG A 28 -0.64 -4.95 -11.63
C ARG A 28 -0.14 -5.57 -10.33
N PHE A 29 -1.08 -6.00 -9.49
CA PHE A 29 -0.82 -6.60 -8.21
C PHE A 29 -0.89 -8.12 -8.34
N LYS A 30 0.22 -8.81 -8.03
CA LYS A 30 0.34 -10.26 -8.22
C LYS A 30 -0.61 -11.08 -7.34
N ARG A 31 -0.80 -10.63 -6.09
CA ARG A 31 -1.61 -11.31 -5.07
C ARG A 31 -2.37 -10.29 -4.27
N GLN A 32 -3.65 -10.57 -4.05
CA GLN A 32 -4.55 -9.68 -3.34
C GLN A 32 -4.15 -9.56 -1.86
N GLU A 33 -3.71 -10.68 -1.27
CA GLU A 33 -3.25 -10.79 0.11
C GLU A 33 -2.03 -9.88 0.35
N SER A 34 -1.13 -9.78 -0.64
CA SER A 34 0.03 -8.89 -0.51
C SER A 34 -0.37 -7.43 -0.37
N VAL A 35 -1.48 -7.00 -1.00
CA VAL A 35 -1.98 -5.62 -0.85
C VAL A 35 -2.58 -5.42 0.53
N ARG A 36 -3.39 -6.39 1.00
CA ARG A 36 -3.98 -6.36 2.35
C ARG A 36 -2.90 -6.28 3.43
N GLU A 37 -1.89 -7.13 3.34
CA GLU A 37 -0.77 -7.17 4.29
C GLU A 37 -0.01 -5.83 4.30
N SER A 38 0.29 -5.25 3.13
CA SER A 38 0.95 -3.95 3.05
C SER A 38 0.12 -2.85 3.71
N PHE A 39 -1.18 -2.77 3.43
CA PHE A 39 -2.05 -1.77 4.04
C PHE A 39 -2.24 -1.97 5.54
N GLN A 40 -2.33 -3.22 6.02
CA GLN A 40 -2.36 -3.52 7.46
C GLN A 40 -1.09 -3.07 8.18
N ARG A 41 0.10 -3.27 7.58
CA ARG A 41 1.38 -2.79 8.16
C ARG A 41 1.49 -1.27 8.14
N LEU A 42 0.96 -0.61 7.11
CA LEU A 42 0.99 0.85 6.97
C LEU A 42 -0.04 1.57 7.86
N TYR A 43 -1.14 0.91 8.23
CA TYR A 43 -2.21 1.48 9.04
C TYR A 43 -1.75 2.11 10.38
N PRO A 44 -1.01 1.42 11.26
CA PRO A 44 -0.55 2.02 12.52
C PRO A 44 0.37 3.23 12.30
N ILE A 45 1.19 3.22 11.24
CA ILE A 45 2.11 4.31 10.89
C ILE A 45 1.31 5.55 10.47
N ARG A 46 0.28 5.38 9.64
CA ARG A 46 -0.64 6.47 9.28
C ARG A 46 -1.34 7.04 10.50
N LEU A 47 -1.87 6.17 11.36
CA LEU A 47 -2.57 6.59 12.57
C LEU A 47 -1.65 7.42 13.48
N ALA A 48 -0.38 7.01 13.60
CA ALA A 48 0.62 7.77 14.33
C ALA A 48 0.87 9.15 13.70
N ALA A 49 1.09 9.21 12.38
CA ALA A 49 1.32 10.46 11.65
C ALA A 49 0.14 11.44 11.72
N MET A 50 -1.10 10.97 11.59
CA MET A 50 -2.30 11.80 11.63
C MET A 50 -2.62 12.34 13.02
N HIS A 51 -2.26 11.60 14.08
CA HIS A 51 -2.53 11.99 15.46
C HIS A 51 -1.31 12.64 16.13
N ALA A 52 -0.30 13.07 15.35
CA ALA A 52 0.95 13.65 15.83
C ALA A 52 1.64 12.80 16.93
N ARG A 53 1.53 11.48 16.81
CA ARG A 53 2.22 10.53 17.70
C ARG A 53 3.65 10.29 17.22
N PHE A 54 4.46 9.72 18.09
CA PHE A 54 5.84 9.36 17.77
C PHE A 54 5.89 8.30 16.66
N VAL A 55 6.69 8.55 15.62
CA VAL A 55 7.00 7.60 14.55
C VAL A 55 8.45 7.15 14.76
N THR A 56 8.66 5.85 14.88
CA THR A 56 9.97 5.28 15.15
C THR A 56 10.78 5.10 13.86
N LYS A 57 12.08 4.79 13.99
CA LYS A 57 12.92 4.42 12.84
C LYS A 57 12.50 3.09 12.20
N GLU A 58 11.93 2.18 12.98
CA GLU A 58 11.38 0.93 12.47
C GLU A 58 10.13 1.21 11.63
N ASP A 59 9.27 2.14 12.07
CA ASP A 59 8.11 2.58 11.29
C ASP A 59 8.53 3.22 9.96
N GLU A 60 9.56 4.06 9.95
CA GLU A 60 10.13 4.61 8.71
C GLU A 60 10.61 3.51 7.75
N LEU A 61 11.24 2.44 8.28
CA LEU A 61 11.68 1.30 7.48
C LEU A 61 10.50 0.52 6.88
N TYR A 62 9.47 0.23 7.68
CA TYR A 62 8.24 -0.40 7.20
C TYR A 62 7.53 0.45 6.15
N LEU A 63 7.44 1.76 6.38
CA LEU A 63 6.86 2.71 5.43
C LEU A 63 7.60 2.68 4.09
N ALA A 64 8.94 2.74 4.12
CA ALA A 64 9.76 2.70 2.92
C ALA A 64 9.58 1.37 2.17
N ALA A 65 9.68 0.24 2.86
CA ALA A 65 9.58 -1.09 2.26
C ALA A 65 8.20 -1.34 1.61
N GLU A 66 7.11 -1.07 2.34
CA GLU A 66 5.76 -1.30 1.84
C GLU A 66 5.36 -0.26 0.78
N GLY A 67 5.77 1.00 0.95
CA GLY A 67 5.59 2.06 -0.05
C GLY A 67 6.28 1.70 -1.37
N MET A 68 7.53 1.24 -1.32
CA MET A 68 8.24 0.75 -2.51
C MET A 68 7.53 -0.43 -3.16
N ARG A 69 7.06 -1.42 -2.39
CA ARG A 69 6.34 -2.58 -2.91
C ARG A 69 5.08 -2.19 -3.68
N LEU A 70 4.26 -1.32 -3.08
CA LEU A 70 3.02 -0.83 -3.71
C LEU A 70 3.31 0.03 -4.94
N LEU A 71 4.25 0.98 -4.84
CA LEU A 71 4.62 1.86 -5.96
C LEU A 71 5.24 1.10 -7.13
N SER A 72 6.07 0.08 -6.86
CA SER A 72 6.62 -0.78 -7.91
C SER A 72 5.52 -1.55 -8.65
N ALA A 73 4.52 -2.08 -7.93
CA ALA A 73 3.39 -2.77 -8.53
C ALA A 73 2.52 -1.83 -9.38
N ILE A 74 2.30 -0.60 -8.92
CA ILE A 74 1.51 0.42 -9.65
C ILE A 74 2.26 0.91 -10.90
N SER A 75 3.56 1.17 -10.77
CA SER A 75 4.38 1.80 -11.83
C SER A 75 4.76 0.83 -12.96
N GLY A 76 4.43 -0.46 -12.85
CA GLY A 76 4.81 -1.47 -13.85
C GLY A 76 6.32 -1.67 -13.97
N ARG A 77 7.12 -1.12 -13.04
CA ARG A 77 8.56 -1.37 -12.96
C ARG A 77 8.72 -2.74 -12.31
N SER A 78 8.57 -3.79 -13.12
CA SER A 78 9.29 -5.04 -12.88
C SER A 78 10.73 -4.67 -12.57
N PRO A 79 11.39 -5.27 -11.56
CA PRO A 79 12.82 -5.08 -11.38
C PRO A 79 13.47 -5.51 -12.69
N GLN A 80 13.83 -4.52 -13.49
CA GLN A 80 14.56 -4.68 -14.73
C GLN A 80 15.90 -5.24 -14.29
N ASN A 81 16.17 -6.46 -14.75
CA ASN A 81 17.48 -7.02 -14.93
C ASN A 81 18.48 -5.92 -15.38
N THR A 82 19.18 -5.29 -14.43
CA THR A 82 20.44 -4.62 -14.69
C THR A 82 21.48 -5.72 -14.79
N GLY A 83 21.65 -6.21 -16.03
CA GLY A 83 22.65 -7.20 -16.34
C GLY A 83 24.07 -6.69 -16.09
N ASN A 84 24.92 -7.57 -15.57
CA ASN A 84 26.07 -8.14 -16.26
C ASN A 84 26.63 -9.28 -15.40
#